data_AF-A0A933A3U3-F1
#
_entry.id   AF-A0A933A3U3-F1
#
_cell.length_a   1.000
_cell.length_b   1.000
_cell.length_c   1.000
_cell.angle_alpha   90.00
_cell.angle_beta   90.00
_cell.angle_gamma   90.00
#
_symmetry.space_group_name_H-M   'P 1'
#
loop_
_entity.id
_entity.type
_entity.pdbx_description
1 polymer ?
#
loop_
_entity_poly.entity_id
_entity_poly.type
_entity_poly.pdbx_seq_one_letter_code
_entity_poly.pdbx_strand_id
1 'polypeptide(L)'
;RILLWDHGQPHKHRQVSRYLAAHPRWHVEWFPPYAPELNPVEQVWTYLKYGRLANFAPNNVDEIDREVRQGARRITRRPELLKSFFRHSALPFRI
;
A
#
# COMPACT_ATOMS: atom_id res chain seq x y z
N ARG A 1 1.21 -13.03 -11.87
CA ARG A 1 1.40 -12.29 -10.58
C ARG A 1 0.08 -11.59 -10.29
N ILE A 2 -0.39 -11.60 -9.04
CA ILE A 2 -1.64 -10.94 -8.66
C ILE A 2 -1.34 -9.53 -8.16
N LEU A 3 -2.11 -8.54 -8.61
CA LEU A 3 -2.13 -7.17 -8.07
C LEU A 3 -3.50 -6.96 -7.43
N LEU A 4 -3.53 -6.81 -6.10
CA LEU A 4 -4.73 -6.39 -5.37
C LEU A 4 -4.77 -4.86 -5.37
N TRP A 5 -5.89 -4.25 -5.78
CA TRP A 5 -5.92 -2.80 -5.97
C TRP A 5 -7.26 -2.15 -5.64
N ASP A 6 -7.19 -0.93 -5.11
CA ASP A 6 -8.39 -0.12 -4.86
C ASP A 6 -8.85 0.63 -6.11
N HIS A 7 -10.03 1.23 -6.02
CA HIS A 7 -10.67 1.94 -7.12
C HIS A 7 -10.26 3.42 -7.29
N GLY A 8 -9.11 3.84 -6.76
CA GLY A 8 -8.58 5.19 -6.91
C GLY A 8 -8.53 5.66 -8.36
N GLN A 9 -8.85 6.93 -8.61
CA GLN A 9 -8.92 7.49 -9.97
C GLN A 9 -7.62 7.31 -10.79
N PRO A 10 -6.41 7.48 -10.22
CA PRO A 10 -5.18 7.23 -10.95
C PRO A 10 -5.05 5.79 -11.46
N HIS A 11 -5.59 4.80 -10.72
CA HIS A 11 -5.54 3.39 -11.08
C HIS A 11 -6.41 3.05 -12.30
N LYS A 12 -7.41 3.88 -12.59
CA LYS A 12 -8.32 3.76 -13.74
C LYS A 12 -7.89 4.60 -14.94
N HIS A 13 -6.81 5.38 -14.80
CA HIS A 13 -6.35 6.27 -15.86
C HIS A 13 -5.93 5.48 -17.11
N ARG A 14 -6.20 6.05 -18.30
CA ARG A 14 -5.95 5.39 -19.60
C ARG A 14 -4.52 4.86 -19.76
N GLN A 15 -3.52 5.58 -19.23
CA GLN A 15 -2.12 5.15 -19.29
C GLN A 15 -1.87 3.87 -18.49
N VAL A 16 -2.50 3.74 -17.32
CA VAL A 16 -2.42 2.54 -16.49
C VAL A 16 -3.10 1.37 -17.19
N SER A 17 -4.31 1.55 -17.71
CA SER A 17 -5.03 0.49 -18.43
C SER A 17 -4.25 -0.01 -19.65
N ARG A 18 -3.64 0.92 -20.42
CA ARG A 18 -2.75 0.55 -21.55
C ARG A 18 -1.53 -0.23 -21.09
N TYR A 19 -0.90 0.18 -19.99
CA TYR A 19 0.24 -0.54 -19.44
C TYR A 19 -0.15 -1.96 -19.00
N LEU A 20 -1.26 -2.13 -18.29
CA LEU A 20 -1.73 -3.45 -17.85
C LEU A 20 -2.06 -4.36 -19.03
N ALA A 21 -2.72 -3.84 -20.07
CA ALA A 21 -3.02 -4.59 -21.29
C ALA A 21 -1.75 -5.07 -22.02
N ALA A 22 -0.68 -4.27 -22.02
CA ALA A 22 0.60 -4.65 -22.61
C ALA A 22 1.42 -5.64 -21.73
N HIS A 23 1.02 -5.88 -20.48
CA HIS A 23 1.76 -6.71 -19.53
C HIS A 23 0.88 -7.82 -18.90
N PRO A 24 0.49 -8.87 -19.67
CA PRO A 24 -0.45 -9.91 -19.24
C PRO A 24 0.05 -10.78 -18.07
N ARG A 25 1.32 -10.62 -17.66
CA ARG A 25 1.87 -11.23 -16.44
C ARG A 25 1.17 -10.77 -15.15
N TRP A 26 0.44 -9.66 -15.20
CA TRP A 26 -0.31 -9.10 -14.08
C TRP A 26 -1.78 -9.45 -14.20
N HIS A 27 -2.31 -10.11 -13.18
CA HIS A 27 -3.74 -10.33 -12.98
C HIS A 27 -4.21 -9.35 -11.92
N VAL A 28 -5.10 -8.43 -12.27
CA VAL A 28 -5.57 -7.39 -11.34
C VAL A 28 -6.88 -7.83 -10.70
N GLU A 29 -6.88 -7.90 -9.38
CA GLU A 29 -8.06 -8.14 -8.56
C GLU A 29 -8.43 -6.82 -7.87
N TRP A 30 -9.62 -6.33 -8.17
CA TRP A 30 -10.11 -5.08 -7.58
C TRP A 30 -10.80 -5.36 -6.25
N PHE A 31 -10.50 -4.56 -5.24
CA PHE A 31 -11.30 -4.55 -4.02
C PHE A 31 -12.71 -4.02 -4.33
N PRO A 32 -13.75 -4.49 -3.63
CA PRO A 32 -15.05 -3.82 -3.63
C PRO A 32 -14.89 -2.30 -3.38
N PRO A 33 -15.69 -1.45 -4.03
CA PRO A 33 -15.69 -0.02 -3.75
C PRO A 33 -15.92 0.24 -2.26
N TYR A 34 -15.23 1.25 -1.71
CA TYR A 34 -15.39 1.69 -0.32
C TYR A 34 -15.09 0.62 0.74
N ALA A 35 -14.21 -0.34 0.45
CA ALA A 35 -13.78 -1.37 1.39
C ALA A 35 -12.30 -1.22 1.81
N PRO A 36 -11.90 -0.11 2.48
CA PRO A 36 -10.52 0.12 2.91
C PRO A 36 -10.02 -0.95 3.89
N GLU A 37 -10.90 -1.56 4.67
CA GLU A 37 -10.60 -2.65 5.60
C GLU A 37 -10.03 -3.89 4.92
N LEU A 38 -10.31 -4.09 3.62
CA LEU A 38 -9.74 -5.17 2.82
C LEU A 38 -8.34 -4.83 2.28
N ASN A 39 -7.91 -3.57 2.29
CA ASN A 39 -6.65 -3.16 1.69
C ASN A 39 -5.51 -3.13 2.74
N PRO A 40 -4.55 -4.08 2.72
CA PRO A 40 -3.47 -4.13 3.71
C PRO A 40 -2.54 -2.91 3.68
N VAL A 41 -2.55 -2.16 2.57
CA VAL A 41 -1.79 -0.91 2.44
C VAL A 41 -2.30 0.15 3.43
N GLU A 42 -3.58 0.12 3.83
CA GLU A 42 -4.11 1.02 4.86
C GLU A 42 -3.44 0.77 6.22
N GLN A 43 -3.13 -0.50 6.54
CA GLN A 43 -2.39 -0.84 7.76
C GLN A 43 -0.93 -0.37 7.69
N VAL A 44 -0.31 -0.43 6.50
CA VAL A 44 1.03 0.14 6.26
C VAL A 44 1.01 1.65 6.51
N TRP A 45 0.00 2.36 5.98
CA TRP A 45 -0.13 3.80 6.17
C TRP A 45 -0.38 4.17 7.63
N THR A 46 -1.26 3.44 8.31
CA THR A 46 -1.55 3.62 9.74
C THR A 46 -0.28 3.45 10.58
N TYR A 47 0.48 2.37 10.34
CA TYR A 47 1.74 2.12 11.03
C TYR A 47 2.77 3.23 10.82
N LEU A 48 2.89 3.74 9.58
CA LEU A 48 3.82 4.82 9.27
C LEU A 48 3.38 6.13 9.92
N LYS A 49 2.15 6.58 9.70
CA LYS A 49 1.66 7.90 10.12
C LYS A 49 1.49 8.01 11.64
N TYR A 50 0.83 7.04 12.25
CA TYR A 50 0.44 7.11 13.66
C TYR A 50 1.37 6.31 14.60
N GLY A 51 2.22 5.45 14.05
CA GLY A 51 3.23 4.72 14.83
C GLY A 51 4.62 5.36 14.70
N ARG A 52 5.16 5.39 13.48
CA ARG A 52 6.56 5.79 13.23
C ARG A 52 6.77 7.29 13.17
N LEU A 53 5.83 8.00 12.56
CA LEU A 53 5.91 9.44 12.30
C LEU A 53 4.96 10.22 13.20
N ALA A 54 4.49 9.59 14.28
CA ALA A 54 3.70 10.29 15.29
C ALA A 54 4.51 11.46 15.85
N ASN A 55 3.92 12.66 15.83
CA ASN A 55 4.55 13.91 16.27
C ASN A 55 5.82 14.30 15.49
N PHE A 56 6.08 13.69 14.33
CA PHE A 56 7.15 14.15 13.46
C PHE A 56 6.78 15.52 12.88
N ALA A 57 7.61 16.52 13.14
CA ALA A 57 7.43 17.91 12.72
C ALA A 57 8.51 18.31 11.70
N PRO A 58 8.35 17.93 10.42
CA PRO A 58 9.32 18.23 9.37
C PRO A 58 9.29 19.71 8.97
N ASN A 59 10.44 20.25 8.59
CA ASN A 59 10.56 21.64 8.13
C ASN A 59 10.24 21.81 6.64
N ASN A 60 10.29 20.72 5.87
CA ASN A 60 10.09 20.72 4.42
C ASN A 60 9.63 19.35 3.92
N VAL A 61 9.28 19.29 2.64
CA VAL A 61 8.78 18.07 1.99
C VAL A 61 9.88 17.01 1.82
N ASP A 62 11.14 17.41 1.70
CA ASP A 62 12.26 16.47 1.55
C ASP A 62 12.49 15.64 2.82
N GLU A 63 12.27 16.23 4.00
CA GLU A 63 12.28 15.53 5.28
C GLU A 63 11.13 14.50 5.36
N ILE A 64 9.92 14.86 4.88
CA ILE A 64 8.79 13.93 4.78
C ILE A 64 9.14 12.76 3.86
N ASP A 65 9.58 13.04 2.64
CA ASP A 65 9.90 12.01 1.64
C ASP A 65 10.98 11.05 2.17
N ARG A 66 12.03 11.59 2.78
CA ARG A 66 13.11 10.80 3.37
C ARG A 66 12.60 9.86 4.45
N GLU A 67 11.84 10.37 5.43
CA GLU A 67 11.38 9.56 6.55
C GLU A 67 10.33 8.52 6.14
N VAL A 68 9.41 8.87 5.22
CA VAL A 68 8.46 7.90 4.65
C VAL A 68 9.20 6.80 3.90
N ARG A 69 10.18 7.13 3.06
CA ARG A 69 10.99 6.13 2.33
C ARG A 69 11.78 5.24 3.29
N GLN A 70 12.38 5.80 4.33
CA GLN A 70 13.07 5.01 5.34
C GLN A 70 12.11 4.07 6.08
N GLY A 71 10.94 4.56 6.47
CA GLY A 71 9.88 3.75 7.08
C GLY A 71 9.46 2.58 6.19
N ALA A 72 9.17 2.85 4.91
CA ALA A 72 8.83 1.84 3.93
C ALA A 72 9.96 0.80 3.75
N ARG A 73 11.22 1.23 3.65
CA ARG A 73 12.39 0.33 3.57
C ARG A 73 12.54 -0.55 4.82
N ARG A 74 12.21 -0.03 6.01
CA ARG A 74 12.25 -0.83 7.25
C ARG A 74 11.16 -1.90 7.24
N ILE A 75 9.98 -1.60 6.70
CA ILE A 75 8.89 -2.56 6.53
C ILE A 75 9.29 -3.68 5.57
N THR A 76 9.83 -3.33 4.38
CA THR A 76 10.20 -4.34 3.38
C THR A 76 11.30 -5.29 3.83
N ARG A 77 12.15 -4.85 4.78
CA ARG A 77 13.20 -5.69 5.41
C ARG A 77 12.68 -6.57 6.55
N ARG A 78 11.40 -6.53 6.89
CA ARG A 78 10.79 -7.28 7.99
C ARG A 78 9.60 -8.09 7.47
N PRO A 79 9.83 -9.29 6.90
CA PRO A 79 8.78 -10.10 6.30
C PRO A 79 7.59 -10.38 7.23
N GLU A 80 7.85 -10.66 8.52
CA GLU A 80 6.78 -10.93 9.47
C GLU A 80 5.93 -9.69 9.81
N LEU A 81 6.55 -8.49 9.81
CA LEU A 81 5.79 -7.25 9.93
C LEU A 81 4.93 -7.03 8.68
N LEU A 82 5.49 -7.24 7.49
CA LEU A 82 4.73 -7.12 6.24
C LEU A 82 3.53 -8.07 6.20
N LYS A 83 3.71 -9.36 6.55
CA LYS A 83 2.61 -10.33 6.65
C LYS A 83 1.58 -9.93 7.71
N SER A 84 2.02 -9.32 8.81
CA SER A 84 1.10 -8.89 9.88
C SER A 84 0.06 -7.89 9.36
N PHE A 85 0.38 -7.04 8.39
CA PHE A 85 -0.57 -6.10 7.78
C PHE A 85 -1.68 -6.81 7.01
N PHE A 86 -1.35 -7.90 6.30
CA PHE A 86 -2.34 -8.75 5.66
C PHE A 86 -3.23 -9.43 6.71
N ARG A 87 -2.63 -9.97 7.78
CA ARG A 87 -3.38 -10.62 8.87
C ARG A 87 -4.33 -9.69 9.63
N HIS A 88 -4.04 -8.38 9.65
CA HIS A 88 -4.90 -7.39 10.29
C HIS A 88 -5.92 -6.76 9.33
N SER A 89 -5.78 -6.96 8.02
CA SER A 89 -6.84 -6.60 7.07
C SER A 89 -7.99 -7.61 7.18
N ALA A 90 -9.18 -7.21 6.72
CA ALA A 90 -10.35 -8.09 6.64
C ALA A 90 -10.29 -9.06 5.44
N LEU A 91 -9.13 -9.20 4.77
CA LEU A 91 -8.97 -10.17 3.71
C LEU A 91 -9.24 -11.59 4.21
N PRO A 92 -10.04 -12.38 3.48
CA PRO A 92 -10.30 -13.77 3.85
C PRO A 92 -9.07 -14.68 3.67
N PHE A 93 -8.01 -14.16 3.05
CA PHE A 93 -6.77 -14.87 2.77
C PHE A 93 -5.68 -14.52 3.81
N ARG A 94 -5.00 -15.55 4.33
CA ARG A 94 -3.93 -15.40 5.34
C ARG A 94 -2.59 -15.87 4.76
N ILE A 95 -1.53 -15.10 5.04
CA ILE A 95 -0.13 -15.33 4.64
C ILE A 95 0.86 -15.23 5.80
#